data_AF-A0A6N3UJX6-F1
#
_entry.id   AF-A0A6N3UJX6-F1
#
_cell.length_a   1.000
_cell.length_b   1.000
_cell.length_c   1.000
_cell.angle_alpha   90.00
_cell.angle_beta   90.00
_cell.angle_gamma   90.00
#
_symmetry.space_group_name_H-M   'P 1'
#
loop_
_entity.id
_entity.type
_entity.pdbx_description
1 polymer ?
#
loop_
_entity_poly.entity_id
_entity_poly.type
_entity_poly.pdbx_seq_one_letter_code
_entity_poly.pdbx_strand_id
1 'polypeptide(L)' 'MSPWLTVVGIGEDGFSGLGKTARRALLSAARVFGGQRQLDLLPACIGAERLTWPSPF' A
#
# COMPACT_ATOMS: atom_id res chain seq x y z
N MET A 1 -8.17 20.17 8.13
CA MET A 1 -7.16 19.59 7.20
C MET A 1 -7.50 18.13 7.01
N SER A 2 -7.57 17.64 5.77
CA SER A 2 -7.77 16.21 5.50
C SER A 2 -6.44 15.45 5.66
N PRO A 3 -6.44 14.19 6.13
CA PRO A 3 -5.22 13.40 6.22
C PRO A 3 -4.63 13.21 4.82
N TRP A 4 -3.35 13.53 4.67
CA TRP A 4 -2.62 13.46 3.40
C TRP A 4 -1.79 12.17 3.28
N LEU A 5 -1.59 11.45 4.38
CA LEU A 5 -0.82 10.20 4.45
C LEU A 5 -1.57 9.15 5.26
N THR A 6 -1.61 7.93 4.75
CA THR A 6 -2.07 6.75 5.49
C THR A 6 -0.95 5.73 5.51
N VAL A 7 -0.58 5.25 6.69
CA VAL A 7 0.40 4.17 6.86
C VAL A 7 -0.35 2.86 7.07
N VAL A 8 -0.06 1.87 6.23
CA VAL A 8 -0.67 0.54 6.30
C VAL A 8 0.43 -0.48 6.57
N GLY A 9 0.30 -1.22 7.68
CA GLY A 9 1.10 -2.42 7.90
C GLY A 9 0.57 -3.57 7.05
N ILE A 10 1.43 -4.18 6.23
CA ILE A 10 1.10 -5.36 5.43
C ILE A 10 1.97 -6.54 5.89
N GLY A 11 1.30 -7.59 6.36
CA GLY A 11 1.93 -8.85 6.75
C GLY A 11 2.12 -9.80 5.57
N GLU A 12 2.50 -11.03 5.86
CA GLU A 12 2.77 -12.05 4.83
C GLU A 12 1.51 -12.49 4.08
N ASP A 13 0.33 -12.40 4.71
CA ASP A 13 -0.98 -12.63 4.09
C ASP A 13 -1.37 -11.57 3.05
N GLY A 14 -0.51 -10.56 2.83
CA GLY A 14 -0.69 -9.52 1.83
C GLY A 14 -2.00 -8.75 1.99
N PHE A 15 -2.59 -8.35 0.86
CA PHE A 15 -3.84 -7.59 0.84
C PHE A 15 -5.03 -8.36 1.47
N SER A 16 -5.04 -9.69 1.40
CA SER A 16 -6.08 -10.51 2.04
C SER A 16 -6.05 -10.46 3.56
N GLY A 17 -4.90 -10.22 4.18
CA GLY A 17 -4.80 -10.04 5.63
C GLY A 17 -5.29 -8.68 6.13
N LEU A 18 -5.50 -7.72 5.23
CA LEU A 18 -5.84 -6.34 5.63
C LEU A 18 -7.29 -6.19 6.08
N GLY A 19 -7.49 -5.40 7.13
CA GLY A 19 -8.81 -4.94 7.57
C GLY A 19 -9.46 -3.96 6.59
N LYS A 20 -10.79 -3.75 6.74
CA LYS A 20 -11.60 -2.93 5.82
C LYS A 20 -11.04 -1.52 5.59
N THR A 21 -10.58 -0.85 6.64
CA THR A 21 -10.04 0.52 6.56
C THR A 21 -8.76 0.59 5.73
N ALA A 22 -7.82 -0.34 5.95
CA ALA A 22 -6.58 -0.42 5.19
C ALA A 22 -6.82 -0.72 3.71
N ARG A 23 -7.71 -1.69 3.42
CA ARG A 23 -8.11 -1.98 2.04
C ARG A 23 -8.72 -0.77 1.35
N ARG A 24 -9.61 -0.05 2.03
CA ARG A 24 -10.24 1.17 1.49
C ARG A 24 -9.20 2.25 1.20
N ALA A 25 -8.28 2.49 2.12
CA ALA A 25 -7.21 3.47 1.94
C ALA A 25 -6.37 3.15 0.70
N LEU A 26 -5.97 1.89 0.52
CA LEU A 26 -5.22 1.42 -0.65
C LEU A 26 -6.02 1.57 -1.95
N LEU A 27 -7.31 1.24 -1.94
CA LEU A 27 -8.19 1.38 -3.11
C LEU A 27 -8.44 2.85 -3.49
N SER A 28 -8.40 3.77 -2.53
CA SER A 28 -8.56 5.21 -2.77
C SER A 28 -7.24 5.96 -3.04
N ALA A 29 -6.10 5.31 -2.81
CA ALA A 29 -4.81 5.96 -2.95
C ALA A 29 -4.48 6.18 -4.43
N ALA A 30 -3.95 7.36 -4.76
CA ALA A 30 -3.38 7.61 -6.08
C ALA A 30 -1.96 7.02 -6.20
N ARG A 31 -1.22 6.97 -5.09
CA ARG A 31 0.17 6.50 -5.02
C ARG A 31 0.39 5.67 -3.77
N VAL A 32 1.13 4.56 -3.90
CA VAL A 32 1.54 3.70 -2.79
C VAL A 32 3.06 3.55 -2.82
N PHE A 33 3.68 3.95 -1.72
CA PHE A 33 5.11 3.79 -1.51
C PHE A 33 5.39 2.59 -0.62
N GLY A 34 6.44 1.82 -0.90
CA GLY A 34 6.81 0.67 -0.08
C GLY A 34 8.05 -0.04 -0.59
N GLY A 35 8.52 -1.03 0.18
CA GLY A 35 9.55 -1.95 -0.32
C GLY A 35 8.99 -2.85 -1.43
N GLN A 36 9.84 -3.32 -2.34
CA GLN A 36 9.43 -4.18 -3.46
C GLN A 36 8.55 -5.36 -2.99
N ARG A 37 8.99 -6.09 -1.96
CA ARG A 37 8.24 -7.20 -1.36
C ARG A 37 6.82 -6.81 -0.92
N GLN A 38 6.62 -5.61 -0.39
CA GLN A 38 5.30 -5.15 0.06
C GLN A 38 4.41 -4.75 -1.11
N LEU A 39 4.99 -4.11 -2.12
CA LEU A 39 4.28 -3.70 -3.33
C LEU A 39 3.84 -4.91 -4.16
N ASP A 40 4.59 -6.00 -4.13
CA ASP A 40 4.24 -7.25 -4.84
C ASP A 40 3.03 -7.96 -4.21
N LEU A 41 2.76 -7.73 -2.91
CA LEU A 41 1.59 -8.27 -2.20
C LEU A 41 0.28 -7.53 -2.52
N LEU A 42 0.34 -6.46 -3.30
CA LEU A 42 -0.82 -5.68 -3.70
C LEU A 42 -1.48 -6.26 -4.95
N PRO A 43 -2.80 -6.52 -4.95
CA PRO A 43 -3.51 -7.05 -6.11
C PRO A 43 -3.59 -6.03 -7.24
N ALA A 44 -3.75 -6.51 -8.47
CA ALA A 44 -3.85 -5.69 -9.67
C ALA A 44 -5.05 -4.73 -9.69
N CYS A 45 -6.08 -4.97 -8.86
CA CYS A 45 -7.24 -4.08 -8.74
C CYS A 45 -6.93 -2.75 -8.03
N ILE A 46 -5.78 -2.63 -7.38
CA ILE A 46 -5.32 -1.34 -6.85
C ILE A 46 -4.78 -0.52 -8.03
N GLY A 47 -5.53 0.52 -8.40
CA GLY A 47 -5.16 1.46 -9.46
C GLY A 47 -4.11 2.49 -9.06
N ALA A 48 -3.57 2.41 -7.85
CA ALA A 48 -2.53 3.32 -7.37
C ALA A 48 -1.19 3.05 -8.09
N GLU A 49 -0.47 4.13 -8.39
CA GLU A 49 0.91 4.05 -8.83
C GLU A 49 1.79 3.45 -7.72
N ARG A 50 2.54 2.37 -8.03
CA ARG A 50 3.41 1.68 -7.07
C ARG A 50 4.82 2.25 -7.18
N LEU A 51 5.31 2.81 -6.09
CA LEU A 51 6.59 3.51 -6.03
C LEU A 51 7.52 2.81 -5.04
N THR A 52 8.55 2.15 -5.57
CA THR A 52 9.53 1.44 -4.76
C THR A 52 10.37 2.43 -3.96
N TRP A 53 10.48 2.19 -2.66
CA TRP A 53 11.34 2.97 -1.78
C TRP A 53 12.82 2.62 -2.04
N PRO A 54 13.71 3.60 -2.29
CA PRO A 54 15.12 3.34 -2.63
C PRO A 54 15.93 2.75 -1.45
N SER A 55 17.00 2.01 -1.74
CA SER A 55 17.87 1.32 -0.77
C SER A 55 19.37 1.46 -1.13
N PRO A 56 20.28 1.60 -0.14
CA PRO A 56 20.18 2.39 1.08
C PRO A 56 20.89 3.76 0.93
N PHE A 57 20.41 4.74 1.69
CA PHE A 57 21.20 5.89 2.12
C PHE A 57 22.33 5.42 3.03
#